data_AF-A0A2D4MU74-F1
#
_entry.id   AF-A0A2D4MU74-F1
#
_cell.length_a   1.000
_cell.length_b   1.000
_cell.length_c   1.000
_cell.angle_alpha   90.00
_cell.angle_beta   90.00
_cell.angle_gamma   90.00
#
_symmetry.space_group_name_H-M   'P 1'
#
loop_
_entity.id
_entity.type
_entity.pdbx_description
1 polymer ?
#
loop_
_entity_poly.entity_id
_entity_poly.type
_entity_poly.pdbx_seq_one_letter_code
_entity_poly.pdbx_strand_id
1 'polypeptide(L)'
;NRPTELFRSCNAQSDQGAMNDMKLWEKGSIKMPFINIPVLDIKKCQPEMWKAVACSLQIKPCHSKSRGSIICKSDCVEILKKCGDLSKFPEGHMAESICELLSPADDLETCIPLD
;
A
#
# COMPACT_ATOMS: atom_id res chain seq x y z
N ASN A 1 -29.57 -14.22 -6.65
CA ASN A 1 -28.79 -13.55 -5.59
C ASN A 1 -27.31 -13.56 -5.95
N ARG A 2 -26.75 -12.44 -6.41
CA ARG A 2 -25.29 -12.28 -6.57
C ARG A 2 -24.72 -11.77 -5.24
N PRO A 3 -23.73 -12.43 -4.63
CA PRO A 3 -23.10 -11.94 -3.40
C PRO A 3 -22.44 -10.59 -3.69
N THR A 4 -22.88 -9.54 -2.99
CA THR A 4 -22.33 -8.19 -3.14
C THR A 4 -21.01 -7.98 -2.39
N GLU A 5 -20.61 -8.96 -1.59
CA GLU A 5 -19.37 -8.95 -0.81
C GLU A 5 -18.10 -8.96 -1.67
N LEU A 6 -18.21 -9.21 -2.98
CA LEU A 6 -17.09 -9.22 -3.91
C LEU A 6 -16.81 -7.86 -4.56
N PHE A 7 -17.70 -6.88 -4.39
CA PHE A 7 -17.51 -5.53 -4.91
C PHE A 7 -16.79 -4.64 -3.88
N ARG A 8 -16.22 -3.52 -4.32
CA ARG A 8 -15.63 -2.52 -3.43
C ARG A 8 -16.66 -2.12 -2.38
N SER A 9 -16.35 -2.34 -1.10
CA SER A 9 -17.17 -1.91 0.02
C SER A 9 -16.33 -1.03 0.94
N CYS A 10 -16.66 0.26 1.02
CA CYS A 10 -16.18 1.13 2.10
C CYS A 10 -17.15 0.96 3.27
N ASN A 11 -16.77 0.14 4.24
CA ASN A 11 -17.58 -0.12 5.43
C ASN A 11 -16.73 0.13 6.69
N ALA A 12 -17.40 0.24 7.85
CA ALA A 12 -16.71 0.52 9.11
C ALA A 12 -15.63 -0.53 9.48
N GLN A 13 -15.76 -1.78 9.01
CA GLN A 13 -14.75 -2.81 9.22
C GLN A 13 -13.49 -2.53 8.39
N SER A 14 -13.63 -2.14 7.13
CA SER A 14 -12.50 -1.71 6.28
C SER A 14 -11.82 -0.47 6.86
N ASP A 15 -12.59 0.51 7.33
CA ASP A 15 -12.03 1.71 7.97
C ASP A 15 -11.24 1.34 9.23
N GLN A 16 -11.78 0.42 10.05
CA GLN A 16 -11.09 -0.07 11.24
C GLN A 16 -9.81 -0.84 10.88
N GLY A 17 -9.82 -1.60 9.78
CA GLY A 17 -8.64 -2.27 9.21
C GLY A 17 -7.54 -1.27 8.86
N ALA A 18 -7.87 -0.23 8.09
CA ALA A 18 -6.94 0.83 7.72
C ALA A 18 -6.37 1.58 8.94
N MET A 19 -7.20 1.86 9.95
CA MET A 19 -6.74 2.47 11.21
C MET A 19 -5.77 1.56 11.97
N ASN A 20 -5.99 0.24 11.95
CA ASN A 20 -5.11 -0.72 12.58
C ASN A 20 -3.77 -0.83 11.86
N ASP A 21 -3.78 -0.82 10.52
CA ASP A 21 -2.57 -0.79 9.69
C ASP A 21 -1.73 0.45 10.02
N MET A 22 -2.34 1.64 10.04
CA MET A 22 -1.66 2.88 10.42
C MET A 22 -0.99 2.75 11.80
N LYS A 23 -1.71 2.25 12.81
CA LYS A 23 -1.15 2.04 14.17
C LYS A 23 0.01 1.04 14.18
N LEU A 24 -0.02 0.02 13.32
CA LEU A 24 1.07 -0.94 13.21
C LEU A 24 2.30 -0.33 12.54
N TRP A 25 2.10 0.47 11.49
CA TRP A 25 3.15 1.10 10.71
C TRP A 25 3.87 2.23 11.46
N GLU A 26 3.23 2.82 12.47
CA GLU A 26 3.89 3.71 13.44
C GLU A 26 5.11 3.07 14.13
N LYS A 27 5.22 1.73 14.12
CA LYS A 27 6.39 1.01 14.64
C LYS A 27 7.61 1.07 13.69
N GLY A 28 7.49 1.75 12.54
CA GLY A 28 8.56 1.98 11.58
C GLY A 28 8.80 0.82 10.60
N SER A 29 7.84 -0.09 10.45
CA SER A 29 7.95 -1.16 9.46
C SER A 29 6.57 -1.65 9.00
N ILE A 30 6.45 -1.80 7.69
CA ILE A 30 5.29 -2.39 7.02
C ILE A 30 5.63 -3.84 6.70
N LYS A 31 4.84 -4.76 7.26
CA LYS A 31 5.03 -6.21 7.07
C LYS A 31 4.14 -6.69 5.94
N MET A 32 4.74 -7.09 4.84
CA MET A 32 4.06 -7.80 3.75
C MET A 32 4.41 -9.30 3.82
N PRO A 33 3.62 -10.20 3.22
CA PRO A 33 3.86 -11.64 3.30
C PRO A 33 5.28 -12.09 2.90
N PHE A 34 5.94 -11.34 2.01
CA PHE A 34 7.25 -11.71 1.44
C PHE A 34 8.36 -10.67 1.69
N ILE A 35 8.04 -9.49 2.25
CA ILE A 35 9.01 -8.43 2.46
C ILE A 35 8.62 -7.55 3.66
N ASN A 36 9.61 -7.11 4.44
CA ASN A 36 9.43 -6.05 5.43
C ASN A 36 10.00 -4.76 4.86
N ILE A 37 9.20 -3.69 4.90
CA ILE A 37 9.57 -2.38 4.35
C ILE A 37 9.79 -1.44 5.53
N PRO A 38 11.04 -1.08 5.85
CA PRO A 38 11.32 -0.07 6.88
C PRO A 38 10.85 1.31 6.42
N VAL A 39 10.16 2.03 7.30
CA VAL A 39 9.65 3.38 7.00
C VAL A 39 10.02 4.33 8.12
N LEU A 40 10.18 5.60 7.76
CA LEU A 40 10.27 6.70 8.72
C LEU A 40 8.94 6.88 9.46
N ASP A 41 8.90 7.82 10.41
CA ASP A 41 7.68 8.15 11.15
C ASP A 41 6.55 8.62 10.20
N ILE A 42 5.62 7.71 9.91
CA ILE A 42 4.52 7.91 8.96
C ILE A 42 3.53 9.00 9.40
N LYS A 43 3.52 9.38 10.69
CA LYS A 43 2.70 10.49 11.18
C LYS A 43 3.27 11.85 10.79
N LYS A 44 4.57 11.89 10.47
CA LYS A 44 5.29 13.12 10.08
C LYS A 44 5.58 13.15 8.59
N CYS A 45 5.98 12.01 8.01
CA CYS A 45 6.33 11.90 6.61
C CYS A 45 5.13 11.42 5.80
N GLN A 46 4.51 12.33 5.04
CA GLN A 46 3.38 12.04 4.13
C GLN A 46 2.18 11.33 4.81
N PRO A 47 1.63 11.86 5.91
CA PRO A 47 0.57 11.18 6.67
C PRO A 47 -0.70 10.92 5.85
N GLU A 48 -1.09 11.85 4.97
CA GLU A 48 -2.27 11.67 4.11
C GLU A 48 -2.05 10.58 3.06
N MET A 49 -0.85 10.51 2.47
CA MET A 49 -0.50 9.46 1.51
C MET A 49 -0.52 8.08 2.17
N TRP A 50 0.01 7.95 3.40
CA TRP A 50 -0.06 6.69 4.15
C TRP A 50 -1.49 6.28 4.51
N LYS A 51 -2.35 7.24 4.86
CA LYS A 51 -3.79 6.95 5.04
C LYS A 51 -4.41 6.46 3.75
N ALA A 52 -4.09 7.09 2.61
CA ALA A 52 -4.60 6.68 1.31
C ALA A 52 -4.13 5.27 0.92
N VAL A 53 -2.86 4.92 1.19
CA VAL A 53 -2.33 3.55 1.06
C VAL A 53 -3.12 2.59 1.96
N ALA A 54 -3.26 2.89 3.25
CA ALA A 54 -3.96 2.02 4.21
C ALA A 54 -5.41 1.77 3.79
N CYS A 55 -6.14 2.81 3.40
CA CYS A 55 -7.50 2.69 2.90
C CYS A 55 -7.56 1.87 1.62
N SER A 56 -6.66 2.13 0.68
CA SER A 56 -6.60 1.39 -0.59
C SER A 56 -6.40 -0.10 -0.38
N LEU A 57 -5.51 -0.50 0.54
CA LEU A 57 -5.24 -1.91 0.87
C LEU A 57 -6.47 -2.66 1.42
N GLN A 58 -7.45 -1.96 1.99
CA GLN A 58 -8.69 -2.55 2.52
C GLN A 58 -9.77 -2.75 1.44
N ILE A 59 -9.53 -2.26 0.21
CA ILE A 59 -10.49 -2.36 -0.89
C ILE A 59 -10.34 -3.70 -1.62
N LYS A 60 -11.48 -4.34 -1.92
CA LYS A 60 -11.50 -5.54 -2.78
C LYS A 60 -11.34 -5.15 -4.27
N PRO A 61 -10.46 -5.83 -5.03
CA PRO A 61 -10.27 -5.52 -6.44
C PRO A 61 -11.54 -5.78 -7.26
N CYS A 62 -11.85 -4.89 -8.21
CA CYS A 62 -13.02 -5.01 -9.09
C CYS A 62 -12.89 -6.11 -10.14
N HIS A 63 -11.65 -6.45 -10.52
CA HIS A 63 -11.37 -7.47 -11.54
C HIS A 63 -10.69 -8.68 -10.92
N SER A 64 -11.08 -9.87 -11.36
CA SER A 64 -10.46 -11.13 -10.93
C SER A 64 -8.98 -11.26 -11.32
N LYS A 65 -8.51 -10.39 -12.24
CA LYS A 65 -7.13 -10.29 -12.71
C LYS A 65 -6.27 -9.33 -11.90
N SER A 66 -6.82 -8.41 -11.10
CA SER A 66 -6.06 -7.45 -10.28
C SER A 66 -5.54 -8.09 -8.98
N ARG A 67 -4.95 -9.29 -9.09
CA ARG A 67 -4.47 -10.08 -7.96
C ARG A 67 -3.19 -9.55 -7.30
N GLY A 68 -2.54 -8.52 -7.87
CA GLY A 68 -1.17 -8.14 -7.48
C GLY A 68 -1.03 -6.75 -6.90
N SER A 69 -1.63 -5.73 -7.52
CA SER A 69 -1.30 -4.33 -7.28
C SER A 69 -2.53 -3.53 -6.88
N ILE A 70 -2.53 -2.95 -5.68
CA ILE A 70 -3.63 -2.10 -5.20
C ILE A 70 -3.33 -0.63 -5.48
N ILE A 71 -2.09 -0.19 -5.32
CA ILE A 71 -1.65 1.19 -5.58
C ILE A 71 -0.75 1.23 -6.81
N CYS A 72 -0.72 2.35 -7.54
CA CYS A 72 0.14 2.49 -8.72
C CYS A 72 1.62 2.50 -8.35
N LYS A 73 2.50 2.03 -9.25
CA LYS A 73 3.93 1.89 -8.97
C LYS A 73 4.57 3.25 -8.77
N SER A 74 4.17 4.26 -9.53
CA SER A 74 4.59 5.66 -9.36
C SER A 74 4.47 6.11 -7.91
N ASP A 75 3.29 5.90 -7.32
CA ASP A 75 2.95 6.40 -5.99
C ASP A 75 3.68 5.60 -4.92
N CYS A 76 3.79 4.28 -5.12
CA CYS A 76 4.62 3.42 -4.28
C CYS A 76 6.08 3.89 -4.28
N VAL A 77 6.66 4.16 -5.45
CA VAL A 77 8.06 4.59 -5.55
C VAL A 77 8.24 5.96 -4.91
N GLU A 78 7.32 6.88 -5.14
CA GLU A 78 7.37 8.22 -4.57
C GLU A 78 7.34 8.19 -3.04
N ILE A 79 6.38 7.47 -2.45
CA ILE A 79 6.24 7.42 -0.99
C ILE A 79 7.44 6.71 -0.34
N LEU A 80 7.98 5.66 -0.95
CA LEU A 80 9.17 4.97 -0.42
C LEU A 80 10.46 5.77 -0.62
N LYS A 81 10.59 6.58 -1.67
CA LYS A 81 11.71 7.51 -1.82
C LYS A 81 11.71 8.62 -0.78
N LYS A 82 10.52 9.14 -0.44
CA LYS A 82 10.37 10.23 0.53
C LYS A 82 10.38 9.76 1.98
N CYS A 83 9.72 8.63 2.26
CA CYS A 83 9.40 8.18 3.61
C CYS A 83 9.87 6.76 3.94
N GLY A 84 10.48 6.04 2.99
CA GLY A 84 11.18 4.80 3.29
C GLY A 84 12.46 5.06 4.09
N ASP A 85 12.74 4.23 5.08
CA ASP A 85 14.01 4.28 5.81
C ASP A 85 15.09 3.56 5.00
N LEU A 86 15.62 4.25 3.98
CA LEU A 86 16.60 3.73 3.02
C LEU A 86 17.85 3.14 3.70
N SER A 87 18.20 3.63 4.90
CA SER A 87 19.35 3.12 5.67
C SER A 87 19.14 1.69 6.20
N LYS A 88 17.88 1.25 6.28
CA LYS A 88 17.48 -0.06 6.77
C LYS A 88 16.98 -0.99 5.67
N PHE A 89 16.96 -0.52 4.41
CA PHE A 89 16.54 -1.37 3.31
C PHE A 89 17.47 -2.58 3.19
N PRO A 90 16.94 -3.79 2.90
CA PRO A 90 17.78 -4.95 2.62
C PRO A 90 18.79 -4.64 1.51
N GLU A 91 20.00 -5.19 1.59
CA GLU A 91 21.02 -4.97 0.56
C GLU A 91 20.48 -5.26 -0.85
N GLY A 92 20.77 -4.35 -1.79
CA GLY A 92 20.31 -4.44 -3.18
C GLY A 92 18.85 -4.05 -3.41
N HIS A 93 18.08 -3.70 -2.37
CA HIS A 93 16.71 -3.23 -2.53
C HIS A 93 16.66 -1.69 -2.53
N MET A 94 15.97 -1.13 -3.52
CA MET A 94 15.59 0.28 -3.59
C MET A 94 14.07 0.40 -3.63
N ALA A 95 13.56 1.62 -3.49
CA ALA A 95 12.12 1.91 -3.60
C ALA A 95 11.54 1.29 -4.90
N GLU A 96 12.26 1.42 -6.01
CA GLU A 96 11.89 0.87 -7.32
C GLU A 96 11.74 -0.65 -7.30
N SER A 97 12.71 -1.38 -6.77
CA SER A 97 12.68 -2.85 -6.75
C SER A 97 11.62 -3.39 -5.79
N ILE A 98 11.40 -2.70 -4.66
CA ILE A 98 10.32 -3.04 -3.71
C ILE A 98 8.96 -2.81 -4.39
N CYS A 99 8.78 -1.70 -5.08
CA CYS A 99 7.53 -1.38 -5.76
C CYS A 99 7.31 -2.22 -7.02
N GLU A 100 8.36 -2.72 -7.68
CA GLU A 100 8.21 -3.73 -8.74
C GLU A 100 7.56 -5.02 -8.21
N LEU A 101 7.90 -5.42 -6.97
CA LEU A 101 7.31 -6.60 -6.34
C LEU A 101 5.86 -6.36 -5.89
N LEU A 102 5.57 -5.18 -5.35
CA LEU A 102 4.26 -4.86 -4.75
C LEU A 102 3.24 -4.31 -5.76
N SER A 103 3.72 -3.60 -6.76
CA SER A 103 2.94 -2.88 -7.76
C SER A 103 3.59 -2.99 -9.14
N PRO A 104 3.65 -4.19 -9.76
CA PRO A 104 4.35 -4.40 -11.03
C PRO A 104 3.71 -3.68 -12.24
N ALA A 105 2.48 -3.18 -12.12
CA ALA A 105 1.73 -2.56 -13.21
C ALA A 105 1.38 -1.10 -12.91
N ASP A 106 1.63 -0.23 -13.89
CA ASP A 106 1.20 1.18 -13.94
C ASP A 106 -0.02 1.40 -14.86
N ASP A 107 -0.64 0.32 -15.33
CA ASP A 107 -1.89 0.43 -16.06
C ASP A 107 -3.01 0.79 -15.07
N LEU A 108 -3.71 1.89 -15.33
CA LEU A 108 -4.84 2.39 -14.52
C LEU A 108 -6.00 1.38 -14.44
N GLU A 109 -6.09 0.41 -15.37
CA GLU A 109 -7.04 -0.70 -15.23
C GLU A 109 -6.67 -1.67 -14.08
N THR A 110 -5.43 -1.57 -13.58
CA THR A 110 -4.81 -2.54 -12.67
C THR A 110 -4.30 -1.96 -11.35
N CYS A 111 -4.33 -0.64 -11.17
CA CYS A 111 -3.87 0.05 -9.95
C CYS A 111 -4.78 1.23 -9.55
N ILE A 112 -4.69 1.68 -8.29
CA ILE A 112 -5.38 2.87 -7.77
C ILE A 112 -4.34 3.99 -7.61
N PRO A 113 -4.52 5.15 -8.26
CA PRO A 113 -3.68 6.32 -8.01
C PRO A 113 -4.04 6.98 -6.67
N LEU A 114 -3.06 7.59 -6.00
CA LEU A 114 -3.21 8.24 -4.69
C LEU A 114 -3.23 9.78 -4.73
N ASP A 115 -3.08 10.38 -5.92
CA ASP A 115 -3.20 11.83 -6.20
C ASP A 115 -4.66 12.31 -6.40
#